data_AF-A0A9P1DEX0-F1
#
_entry.id   AF-A0A9P1DEX0-F1
#
_cell.length_a   1.000
_cell.length_b   1.000
_cell.length_c   1.000
_cell.angle_alpha   90.00
_cell.angle_beta   90.00
_cell.angle_gamma   90.00
#
_symmetry.space_group_name_H-M   'P 1'
#
loop_
_entity.id
_entity.type
_entity.pdbx_description
1 polymer ?
#
loop_
_entity_poly.entity_id
_entity_poly.type
_entity_poly.pdbx_seq_one_letter_code
_entity_poly.pdbx_strand_id
1 'polypeptide(L)'
;MVSEFQKVIHIPVDQPIPPLSRLLSTPSLGEIASEGFKTVGVHRSPADFVKEALEVKHPSATVSQLPAPMLAAVHRAATEPVESLCQTRSEALRMMLAKAKEFQPAEEELKQSLSARRKEVLKGKRLVLFQWLLEQSGSTDTRFVTDLCNGFDLTGTLPESNTFSKRFRPAQLPTDTLRGVAEKARMALLSNIRSSGDVGLDHGVYEATRSECDKGFLVGPVDPDGLPEGATLTRRFGVAQKDKIRPIDDYRASMVNSSVTQAEAVSIHGVDHIAAMCAEYLRCSSAQTSQVELVAKCWDLASAYKQALISQNRPRLVDTNFFEWVHLYVDASYDPGNHSGVGGMLLDQSGNCLCFFSEPVPSNLVDKIKAEDQKTIIFELEGLAVAIGIALFSNFLLGKRLIVFTDNQAVQAQSNPADILSREVVMSHLGVDRTKVDLIAMWHQCTTPSHVGEERDGCAD
;
A
#
# COMPACT_ATOMS: atom_id res chain seq x y z
N MET A 1 -2.42 -17.42 -22.04
CA MET A 1 -2.78 -16.49 -23.13
C MET A 1 -1.74 -16.65 -24.22
N VAL A 2 -2.14 -16.81 -25.48
CA VAL A 2 -1.20 -16.89 -26.62
C VAL A 2 -0.85 -15.46 -27.03
N SER A 3 0.45 -15.14 -27.09
CA SER A 3 0.92 -13.86 -27.61
C SER A 3 0.60 -13.74 -29.10
N GLU A 4 0.18 -12.56 -29.55
CA GLU A 4 0.02 -12.26 -30.98
C GLU A 4 1.35 -12.31 -31.75
N PHE A 5 2.49 -12.17 -31.05
CA PHE A 5 3.83 -12.24 -31.62
C PHE A 5 4.44 -13.63 -31.42
N GLN A 6 4.99 -14.18 -32.51
CA GLN A 6 5.79 -15.42 -32.50
C GLN A 6 7.14 -15.18 -31.84
N LYS A 7 7.73 -14.00 -32.09
CA LYS A 7 8.99 -13.58 -31.51
C LYS A 7 9.09 -12.06 -31.49
N VAL A 8 9.84 -11.55 -30.52
CA VAL A 8 10.28 -10.17 -30.49
C VAL A 8 11.73 -10.14 -30.93
N ILE A 9 12.07 -9.26 -31.86
CA ILE A 9 13.43 -9.08 -32.38
C ILE A 9 13.86 -7.62 -32.23
N HIS A 10 15.17 -7.40 -32.13
CA HIS A 10 15.77 -6.07 -32.16
C HIS A 10 16.50 -5.90 -33.50
N ILE A 11 16.14 -4.89 -34.25
CA ILE A 11 16.77 -4.58 -35.54
C ILE A 11 17.34 -3.16 -35.52
N PRO A 12 18.44 -2.87 -36.24
CA PRO A 12 18.94 -1.51 -36.40
C PRO A 12 17.85 -0.54 -36.89
N VAL A 13 17.89 0.72 -36.44
CA VAL A 13 16.86 1.73 -36.76
C VAL A 13 16.71 1.95 -38.27
N ASP A 14 17.81 1.84 -39.02
CA ASP A 14 17.93 2.00 -40.46
C ASP A 14 17.40 0.81 -41.28
N GLN A 15 17.23 -0.37 -40.68
CA GLN A 15 16.72 -1.55 -41.38
C GLN A 15 15.19 -1.51 -41.55
N PRO A 16 14.63 -1.95 -42.69
CA PRO A 16 13.19 -2.04 -42.87
C PRO A 16 12.57 -3.08 -41.92
N ILE A 17 11.33 -2.82 -41.51
CA ILE A 17 10.56 -3.72 -40.63
C ILE A 17 10.21 -4.99 -41.43
N PRO A 18 10.45 -6.20 -40.89
CA PRO A 18 10.10 -7.46 -41.57
C PRO A 18 8.61 -7.57 -41.91
N PRO A 19 8.23 -8.32 -42.95
CA PRO A 19 6.82 -8.58 -43.26
C PRO A 19 6.12 -9.27 -42.08
N LEU A 20 4.82 -8.99 -41.92
CA LEU A 20 3.99 -9.48 -40.81
C LEU A 20 4.57 -9.12 -39.43
N SER A 21 4.99 -7.87 -39.23
CA SER A 21 5.51 -7.43 -37.92
C SER A 21 5.13 -5.99 -37.58
N ARG A 22 5.18 -5.66 -36.28
CA ARG A 22 4.79 -4.36 -35.73
C ARG A 22 5.88 -3.82 -34.81
N LEU A 23 6.13 -2.51 -34.89
CA LEU A 23 7.00 -1.80 -33.96
C LEU A 23 6.38 -1.80 -32.56
N LEU A 24 7.16 -2.19 -31.55
CA LEU A 24 6.73 -2.16 -30.15
C LEU A 24 7.25 -0.88 -29.49
N SER A 25 6.33 -0.10 -28.92
CA SER A 25 6.61 1.20 -28.29
C SER A 25 7.18 1.09 -26.86
N THR A 26 7.22 -0.12 -26.31
CA THR A 26 7.66 -0.39 -24.95
C THR A 26 8.55 -1.63 -24.96
N PRO A 27 9.81 -1.57 -24.47
CA PRO A 27 10.60 -2.77 -24.26
C PRO A 27 9.92 -3.66 -23.22
N SER A 28 10.04 -4.97 -23.39
CA SER A 28 9.62 -5.98 -22.41
C SER A 28 10.21 -5.65 -21.04
N LEU A 29 9.47 -5.92 -19.95
CA LEU A 29 9.99 -5.78 -18.57
C LEU A 29 11.33 -6.53 -18.43
N GLY A 30 12.44 -5.78 -18.32
CA GLY A 30 13.79 -6.33 -18.13
C GLY A 30 14.81 -6.07 -19.25
N GLU A 31 14.40 -5.49 -20.39
CA GLU A 31 15.32 -5.20 -21.50
C GLU A 31 15.61 -3.69 -21.61
N ILE A 32 16.90 -3.31 -21.53
CA ILE A 32 17.37 -1.94 -21.71
C ILE A 32 17.20 -1.57 -23.19
N ALA A 33 16.58 -0.44 -23.49
CA ALA A 33 16.53 0.08 -24.85
C ALA A 33 17.95 0.45 -25.31
N SER A 34 18.52 -0.33 -26.22
CA SER A 34 19.83 -0.06 -26.82
C SER A 34 19.72 1.10 -27.82
N GLU A 35 20.48 2.18 -27.62
CA GLU A 35 20.63 3.25 -28.61
C GLU A 35 20.98 2.66 -29.99
N GLY A 36 20.22 3.06 -31.02
CA GLY A 36 20.44 2.61 -32.41
C GLY A 36 19.64 1.38 -32.86
N PHE A 37 18.84 0.76 -31.99
CA PHE A 37 17.98 -0.38 -32.33
C PHE A 37 16.49 -0.10 -32.06
N LYS A 38 15.62 -0.76 -32.84
CA LYS A 38 14.17 -0.75 -32.65
C LYS A 38 13.64 -2.16 -32.40
N THR A 39 12.69 -2.26 -31.47
CA THR A 39 12.06 -3.52 -31.08
C THR A 39 10.84 -3.80 -31.96
N VAL A 40 10.79 -4.99 -32.56
CA VAL A 40 9.75 -5.40 -33.49
C VAL A 40 9.15 -6.73 -33.05
N GLY A 41 7.84 -6.77 -32.90
CA GLY A 41 7.07 -8.00 -32.69
C GLY A 41 6.70 -8.61 -34.04
N VAL A 42 7.19 -9.82 -34.34
CA VAL A 42 6.83 -10.57 -35.54
C VAL A 42 5.56 -11.36 -35.26
N HIS A 43 4.49 -11.11 -36.01
CA HIS A 43 3.20 -11.76 -35.83
C HIS A 43 3.27 -13.25 -36.13
N ARG A 44 2.48 -14.02 -35.40
CA ARG A 44 2.21 -15.42 -35.73
C ARG A 44 1.39 -15.50 -37.02
N SER A 45 1.56 -16.59 -37.77
CA SER A 45 0.54 -16.93 -38.77
C SER A 45 -0.76 -17.31 -38.06
N PRO A 46 -1.93 -17.13 -38.70
CA PRO A 46 -3.21 -17.58 -38.13
C PRO A 46 -3.20 -19.07 -37.75
N ALA A 47 -2.54 -19.92 -38.55
CA ALA A 47 -2.42 -21.35 -38.28
C ALA A 47 -1.58 -21.65 -37.03
N ASP A 48 -0.45 -20.94 -36.85
CA ASP A 48 0.39 -21.09 -35.65
C ASP A 48 -0.29 -20.57 -34.39
N PHE A 49 -1.05 -19.47 -34.51
CA PHE A 49 -1.83 -18.94 -33.41
C PHE A 49 -2.91 -19.91 -32.96
N VAL A 50 -3.68 -20.49 -33.90
CA VAL A 50 -4.71 -21.50 -33.57
C VAL A 50 -4.08 -22.75 -32.97
N LYS A 51 -2.96 -23.23 -33.52
CA LYS A 51 -2.25 -24.39 -32.99
C LYS A 51 -1.83 -24.18 -31.54
N GLU A 52 -1.22 -23.04 -31.22
CA GLU A 52 -0.85 -22.74 -29.83
C GLU A 52 -2.07 -22.46 -28.94
N ALA A 53 -3.13 -21.84 -29.46
CA ALA A 53 -4.34 -21.57 -28.70
C ALA A 53 -5.04 -22.85 -28.25
N LEU A 54 -4.98 -23.91 -29.06
CA LEU A 54 -5.48 -25.24 -28.71
C LEU A 54 -4.67 -25.92 -27.59
N GLU A 55 -3.40 -25.56 -27.42
CA GLU A 55 -2.52 -26.07 -26.36
C GLU A 55 -2.63 -25.25 -25.06
N VAL A 56 -3.14 -24.01 -25.14
CA VAL A 56 -3.31 -23.14 -23.97
C VAL A 56 -4.49 -23.63 -23.12
N LYS A 57 -4.15 -24.13 -21.94
CA LYS A 57 -5.13 -24.43 -20.89
C LYS A 57 -5.83 -23.15 -20.43
N HIS A 58 -7.14 -23.26 -20.18
CA HIS A 58 -7.95 -22.16 -19.63
C HIS A 58 -7.25 -21.56 -18.38
N PRO A 59 -7.23 -20.23 -18.19
CA PRO A 59 -6.54 -19.62 -17.05
C PRO A 59 -6.92 -20.20 -15.68
N SER A 60 -8.18 -20.66 -15.51
CA SER A 60 -8.66 -21.35 -14.30
C SER A 60 -8.09 -22.76 -14.08
N ALA A 61 -7.47 -23.37 -15.10
CA ALA A 61 -6.77 -24.65 -15.02
C ALA A 61 -5.27 -24.50 -14.73
N THR A 62 -4.71 -23.29 -14.89
CA THR A 62 -3.26 -23.04 -14.83
C THR A 62 -2.83 -22.36 -13.52
N VAL A 63 -3.76 -21.77 -12.77
CA VAL A 63 -3.44 -21.09 -11.51
C VAL A 63 -4.19 -21.75 -10.36
N SER A 64 -3.54 -22.65 -9.63
CA SER A 64 -3.93 -22.93 -8.25
C SER A 64 -3.63 -21.66 -7.46
N GLN A 65 -4.66 -20.83 -7.22
CA GLN A 65 -4.52 -19.64 -6.37
C GLN A 65 -4.37 -19.99 -4.88
N LEU A 66 -4.48 -21.27 -4.52
CA LEU A 66 -4.41 -21.71 -3.15
C LEU A 66 -2.97 -22.03 -2.75
N PRO A 67 -2.47 -21.46 -1.63
CA PRO A 67 -1.27 -21.94 -0.98
C PRO A 67 -1.34 -23.45 -0.70
N ALA A 68 -0.20 -24.14 -0.79
CA ALA A 68 -0.13 -25.60 -0.62
C ALA A 68 -0.81 -26.12 0.67
N PRO A 69 -0.69 -25.47 1.85
CA PRO A 69 -1.42 -25.91 3.05
C PRO A 69 -2.94 -25.85 2.90
N MET A 70 -3.47 -24.84 2.18
CA MET A 70 -4.91 -24.74 1.91
C MET A 70 -5.37 -25.82 0.94
N LEU A 71 -4.58 -26.08 -0.11
CA LEU A 71 -4.88 -27.15 -1.06
C LEU A 71 -4.93 -28.52 -0.37
N ALA A 72 -3.94 -28.82 0.49
CA ALA A 72 -3.91 -30.05 1.28
C ALA A 72 -5.14 -30.15 2.21
N ALA A 73 -5.51 -29.06 2.87
CA ALA A 73 -6.68 -29.02 3.73
C ALA A 73 -8.00 -29.26 2.96
N VAL A 74 -8.15 -28.66 1.78
CA VAL A 74 -9.30 -28.87 0.89
C VAL A 74 -9.38 -30.32 0.45
N HIS A 75 -8.26 -30.89 -0.02
CA HIS A 75 -8.20 -32.28 -0.46
C HIS A 75 -8.58 -33.25 0.66
N ARG A 76 -7.99 -33.09 1.86
CA ARG A 76 -8.34 -33.93 3.03
C ARG A 76 -9.81 -33.79 3.38
N ALA A 77 -10.33 -32.56 3.41
CA ALA A 77 -11.73 -32.30 3.74
C ALA A 77 -12.71 -32.92 2.72
N ALA A 78 -12.33 -32.95 1.44
CA ALA A 78 -13.17 -33.50 0.38
C ALA A 78 -13.07 -35.04 0.28
N THR A 79 -11.94 -35.65 0.65
CA THR A 79 -11.67 -37.08 0.37
C THR A 79 -11.69 -37.99 1.59
N GLU A 80 -11.42 -37.48 2.81
CA GLU A 80 -11.44 -38.29 4.02
C GLU A 80 -12.86 -38.42 4.61
N PRO A 81 -13.20 -39.57 5.22
CA PRO A 81 -14.45 -39.72 5.97
C PRO A 81 -14.55 -38.67 7.10
N VAL A 82 -15.77 -38.19 7.35
CA VAL A 82 -16.04 -37.15 8.35
C VAL A 82 -15.56 -37.59 9.74
N GLU A 83 -15.74 -38.88 10.08
CA GLU A 83 -15.31 -39.47 11.34
C GLU A 83 -13.79 -39.36 11.53
N SER A 84 -13.02 -39.65 10.47
CA SER A 84 -11.55 -39.56 10.47
C SER A 84 -11.08 -38.11 10.65
N LEU A 85 -11.73 -37.18 9.95
CA LEU A 85 -11.45 -35.74 10.09
C LEU A 85 -11.75 -35.25 11.50
N CYS A 86 -12.89 -35.63 12.06
CA CYS A 86 -13.30 -35.30 13.43
C CYS A 86 -12.33 -35.88 14.46
N GLN A 87 -11.91 -37.13 14.28
CA GLN A 87 -10.93 -37.78 15.16
C GLN A 87 -9.58 -37.04 15.11
N THR A 88 -9.03 -36.82 13.91
CA THR A 88 -7.76 -36.10 13.72
C THR A 88 -7.78 -34.72 14.37
N ARG A 89 -8.86 -33.94 14.15
CA ARG A 89 -9.02 -32.61 14.77
C ARG A 89 -9.10 -32.69 16.29
N SER A 90 -9.80 -33.68 16.83
CA SER A 90 -9.93 -33.90 18.27
C SER A 90 -8.60 -34.27 18.91
N GLU A 91 -7.82 -35.15 18.27
CA GLU A 91 -6.48 -35.53 18.71
C GLU A 91 -5.51 -34.35 18.70
N ALA A 92 -5.54 -33.53 17.63
CA ALA A 92 -4.75 -32.31 17.56
C ALA A 92 -5.09 -31.34 18.71
N LEU A 93 -6.37 -31.12 19.00
CA LEU A 93 -6.80 -30.28 20.13
C LEU A 93 -6.36 -30.83 21.48
N ARG A 94 -6.48 -32.15 21.71
CA ARG A 94 -6.01 -32.79 22.95
C ARG A 94 -4.50 -32.62 23.12
N MET A 95 -3.73 -32.81 22.06
CA MET A 95 -2.29 -32.58 22.05
C MET A 95 -1.95 -31.12 22.39
N MET A 96 -2.62 -30.15 21.76
CA MET A 96 -2.44 -28.72 22.06
C MET A 96 -2.72 -28.40 23.52
N LEU A 97 -3.80 -28.97 24.10
CA LEU A 97 -4.14 -28.79 25.51
C LEU A 97 -3.12 -29.43 26.46
N ALA A 98 -2.60 -30.60 26.12
CA ALA A 98 -1.54 -31.26 26.89
C ALA A 98 -0.26 -30.44 26.87
N LYS A 99 0.20 -29.99 25.68
CA LYS A 99 1.36 -29.10 25.53
C LYS A 99 1.18 -27.77 26.23
N ALA A 100 -0.03 -27.21 26.22
CA ALA A 100 -0.34 -25.99 26.95
C ALA A 100 -0.14 -26.12 28.47
N LYS A 101 -0.36 -27.31 29.05
CA LYS A 101 -0.10 -27.61 30.46
C LYS A 101 1.38 -27.90 30.71
N GLU A 102 2.01 -28.68 29.84
CA GLU A 102 3.44 -29.01 29.90
C GLU A 102 4.31 -27.75 29.87
N PHE A 103 3.98 -26.79 29.00
CA PHE A 103 4.73 -25.53 28.83
C PHE A 103 4.39 -24.45 29.86
N GLN A 104 3.51 -24.71 30.82
CA GLN A 104 3.10 -23.70 31.81
C GLN A 104 4.30 -23.12 32.61
N PRO A 105 5.28 -23.91 33.09
CA PRO A 105 6.43 -23.35 33.79
C PRO A 105 7.29 -22.42 32.91
N ALA A 106 7.57 -22.82 31.66
CA ALA A 106 8.33 -22.02 30.71
C ALA A 106 7.56 -20.75 30.29
N GLU A 107 6.24 -20.82 30.19
CA GLU A 107 5.37 -19.67 29.92
C GLU A 107 5.45 -18.64 31.07
N GLU A 108 5.49 -19.09 32.31
CA GLU A 108 5.64 -18.25 33.49
C GLU A 108 7.01 -17.57 33.55
N GLU A 109 8.09 -18.33 33.30
CA GLU A 109 9.45 -17.81 33.22
C GLU A 109 9.58 -16.73 32.14
N LEU A 110 9.10 -17.02 30.92
CA LEU A 110 9.08 -16.06 29.83
C LEU A 110 8.31 -14.80 30.22
N LYS A 111 7.13 -14.92 30.82
CA LYS A 111 6.31 -13.77 31.24
C LYS A 111 6.90 -12.99 32.41
N GLN A 112 7.75 -13.61 33.24
CA GLN A 112 8.49 -12.91 34.29
C GLN A 112 9.64 -12.08 33.73
N SER A 113 10.24 -12.50 32.61
CA SER A 113 11.28 -11.70 31.92
C SER A 113 10.73 -10.42 31.28
N LEU A 114 9.42 -10.36 31.01
CA LEU A 114 8.77 -9.23 30.36
C LEU A 114 8.55 -8.05 31.32
N SER A 115 8.67 -6.82 30.81
CA SER A 115 8.28 -5.63 31.57
C SER A 115 6.79 -5.67 31.93
N ALA A 116 6.42 -5.00 33.03
CA ALA A 116 5.04 -5.00 33.55
C ALA A 116 3.99 -4.71 32.48
N ARG A 117 4.26 -3.72 31.61
CA ARG A 117 3.35 -3.35 30.52
C ARG A 117 3.24 -4.43 29.45
N ARG A 118 4.35 -5.06 29.05
CA ARG A 118 4.34 -6.15 28.06
C ARG A 118 3.62 -7.37 28.62
N LYS A 119 3.84 -7.70 29.89
CA LYS A 119 3.16 -8.77 30.61
C LYS A 119 1.64 -8.57 30.62
N GLU A 120 1.17 -7.35 30.87
CA GLU A 120 -0.26 -7.01 30.85
C GLU A 120 -0.90 -7.22 29.45
N VAL A 121 -0.27 -6.72 28.38
CA VAL A 121 -0.78 -6.86 27.01
C VAL A 121 -0.75 -8.32 26.54
N LEU A 122 0.26 -9.08 26.93
CA LEU A 122 0.44 -10.48 26.51
C LEU A 122 -0.16 -11.50 27.49
N LYS A 123 -0.82 -11.06 28.58
CA LYS A 123 -1.26 -11.94 29.67
C LYS A 123 -2.10 -13.14 29.19
N GLY A 124 -3.01 -12.90 28.25
CA GLY A 124 -3.93 -13.89 27.70
C GLY A 124 -3.36 -14.76 26.58
N LYS A 125 -2.12 -14.50 26.12
CA LYS A 125 -1.47 -15.28 25.06
C LYS A 125 -0.62 -16.38 25.68
N ARG A 126 -0.57 -17.56 25.04
CA ARG A 126 0.31 -18.69 25.39
C ARG A 126 1.48 -18.71 24.42
N LEU A 127 2.50 -17.92 24.69
CA LEU A 127 3.60 -17.60 23.76
C LEU A 127 4.49 -18.82 23.49
N VAL A 128 4.79 -19.62 24.51
CA VAL A 128 5.63 -20.83 24.37
C VAL A 128 4.91 -21.91 23.56
N LEU A 129 3.62 -22.12 23.84
CA LEU A 129 2.78 -22.99 23.02
C LEU A 129 2.71 -22.49 21.58
N PHE A 130 2.59 -21.18 21.38
CA PHE A 130 2.49 -20.61 20.04
C PHE A 130 3.79 -20.77 19.25
N GLN A 131 4.96 -20.61 19.89
CA GLN A 131 6.26 -20.89 19.29
C GLN A 131 6.33 -22.34 18.82
N TRP A 132 5.99 -23.28 19.71
CA TRP A 132 5.96 -24.71 19.37
C TRP A 132 5.01 -25.01 18.21
N LEU A 133 3.83 -24.38 18.16
CA LEU A 133 2.88 -24.57 17.05
C LEU A 133 3.40 -24.06 15.71
N LEU A 134 4.11 -22.93 15.71
CA LEU A 134 4.76 -22.41 14.49
C LEU A 134 5.80 -23.40 13.98
N GLU A 135 6.64 -23.93 14.87
CA GLU A 135 7.64 -24.95 14.55
C GLU A 135 6.99 -26.24 14.00
N GLN A 136 5.95 -26.75 14.65
CA GLN A 136 5.25 -27.96 14.17
C GLN A 136 4.55 -27.75 12.84
N SER A 137 4.12 -26.52 12.54
CA SER A 137 3.50 -26.19 11.25
C SER A 137 4.51 -26.03 10.11
N GLY A 138 5.81 -26.04 10.40
CA GLY A 138 6.86 -25.72 9.44
C GLY A 138 6.82 -24.25 9.01
N SER A 139 6.39 -23.35 9.90
CA SER A 139 6.34 -21.91 9.61
C SER A 139 7.73 -21.40 9.27
N THR A 140 7.83 -20.57 8.24
CA THR A 140 9.07 -19.92 7.84
C THR A 140 9.44 -18.74 8.74
N ASP A 141 8.49 -18.25 9.56
CA ASP A 141 8.71 -17.20 10.54
C ASP A 141 9.10 -17.81 11.89
N THR A 142 10.41 -17.93 12.10
CA THR A 142 10.98 -18.49 13.34
C THR A 142 11.12 -17.46 14.46
N ARG A 143 10.90 -16.18 14.16
CA ARG A 143 11.14 -15.06 15.09
C ARG A 143 9.86 -14.44 15.63
N PHE A 144 8.71 -14.77 15.08
CA PHE A 144 7.44 -14.11 15.39
C PHE A 144 7.14 -13.98 16.89
N VAL A 145 7.37 -15.04 17.68
CA VAL A 145 7.11 -15.00 19.14
C VAL A 145 8.11 -14.08 19.86
N THR A 146 9.38 -14.11 19.45
CA THR A 146 10.41 -13.20 19.96
C THR A 146 10.05 -11.75 19.63
N ASP A 147 9.63 -11.47 18.39
CA ASP A 147 9.23 -10.14 17.95
C ASP A 147 7.92 -9.69 18.65
N LEU A 148 6.99 -10.60 18.94
CA LEU A 148 5.82 -10.32 19.79
C LEU A 148 6.21 -9.95 21.23
N CYS A 149 7.21 -10.62 21.81
CA CYS A 149 7.71 -10.34 23.15
C CYS A 149 8.45 -9.00 23.21
N ASN A 150 9.20 -8.68 22.17
CA ASN A 150 9.97 -7.45 22.06
C ASN A 150 9.08 -6.26 21.68
N GLY A 151 8.07 -6.49 20.86
CA GLY A 151 7.30 -5.47 20.16
C GLY A 151 7.94 -5.06 18.84
N PHE A 152 7.14 -4.41 18.00
CA PHE A 152 7.52 -4.01 16.64
C PHE A 152 7.92 -2.53 16.59
N ASP A 153 8.98 -2.21 15.86
CA ASP A 153 9.35 -0.83 15.55
C ASP A 153 8.44 -0.25 14.46
N LEU A 154 8.17 1.05 14.54
CA LEU A 154 7.40 1.80 13.53
C LEU A 154 8.29 2.48 12.49
N THR A 155 9.62 2.35 12.65
CA THR A 155 10.66 3.02 11.86
C THR A 155 11.79 2.05 11.63
N GLY A 156 12.60 2.25 10.58
CA GLY A 156 13.66 1.34 10.22
C GLY A 156 13.16 0.13 9.44
N THR A 157 13.93 -0.96 9.45
CA THR A 157 13.63 -2.15 8.65
C THR A 157 12.66 -3.06 9.39
N LEU A 158 11.52 -3.35 8.75
CA LEU A 158 10.55 -4.32 9.26
C LEU A 158 11.16 -5.73 9.27
N PRO A 159 10.88 -6.55 10.30
CA PRO A 159 11.33 -7.94 10.32
C PRO A 159 10.70 -8.74 9.18
N GLU A 160 11.46 -9.69 8.64
CA GLU A 160 11.02 -10.57 7.56
C GLU A 160 10.41 -11.85 8.14
N SER A 161 9.16 -12.13 7.76
CA SER A 161 8.47 -13.36 8.12
C SER A 161 8.89 -14.56 7.26
N ASN A 162 9.47 -14.29 6.08
CA ASN A 162 9.73 -15.28 5.04
C ASN A 162 8.49 -16.05 4.57
N THR A 163 7.29 -15.56 4.91
CA THR A 163 6.01 -16.13 4.49
C THR A 163 5.48 -15.44 3.24
N PHE A 164 5.75 -14.13 3.12
CA PHE A 164 5.24 -13.30 2.04
C PHE A 164 6.24 -13.16 0.88
N SER A 165 5.75 -12.70 -0.27
CA SER A 165 6.60 -12.46 -1.43
C SER A 165 7.60 -11.34 -1.16
N LYS A 166 8.85 -11.54 -1.59
CA LYS A 166 9.89 -10.50 -1.48
C LYS A 166 9.51 -9.31 -2.35
N ARG A 167 9.38 -8.14 -1.71
CA ARG A 167 9.15 -6.86 -2.37
C ARG A 167 9.83 -5.77 -1.57
N PHE A 168 11.06 -5.49 -1.97
CA PHE A 168 11.88 -4.50 -1.29
C PHE A 168 11.41 -3.07 -1.62
N ARG A 169 11.17 -2.28 -0.57
CA ARG A 169 10.91 -0.85 -0.61
C ARG A 169 11.80 -0.19 0.45
N PRO A 170 12.87 0.52 0.04
CA PRO A 170 13.77 1.16 0.99
C PRO A 170 13.10 2.36 1.66
N ALA A 171 13.53 2.66 2.88
CA ALA A 171 13.24 3.94 3.52
C ALA A 171 13.75 5.11 2.65
N GLN A 172 12.96 6.17 2.57
CA GLN A 172 13.32 7.43 1.90
C GLN A 172 14.11 8.36 2.82
N LEU A 173 14.04 8.12 4.13
CA LEU A 173 14.64 8.94 5.17
C LEU A 173 15.29 8.05 6.24
N PRO A 174 16.54 8.30 6.67
CA PRO A 174 17.11 7.59 7.83
C PRO A 174 16.34 7.88 9.11
N THR A 175 16.24 6.88 9.99
CA THR A 175 15.57 7.01 11.31
C THR A 175 16.17 8.14 12.15
N ASP A 176 17.48 8.36 12.07
CA ASP A 176 18.16 9.42 12.83
C ASP A 176 17.80 10.81 12.29
N THR A 177 17.62 10.95 10.97
CA THR A 177 17.13 12.20 10.38
C THR A 177 15.70 12.48 10.81
N LEU A 178 14.83 11.46 10.83
CA LEU A 178 13.46 11.58 11.35
C LEU A 178 13.45 12.11 12.80
N ARG A 179 14.32 11.56 13.65
CA ARG A 179 14.46 12.01 15.04
C ARG A 179 15.04 13.42 15.14
N GLY A 180 16.04 13.74 14.31
CA GLY A 180 16.71 15.04 14.32
C GLY A 180 15.80 16.20 13.90
N VAL A 181 14.82 15.97 13.02
CA VAL A 181 13.84 16.99 12.62
C VAL A 181 12.57 16.98 13.47
N ALA A 182 12.44 16.03 14.40
CA ALA A 182 11.19 15.77 15.10
C ALA A 182 10.70 17.01 15.86
N GLU A 183 11.55 17.73 16.58
CA GLU A 183 11.15 18.91 17.36
C GLU A 183 10.53 20.01 16.49
N LYS A 184 11.20 20.39 15.39
CA LYS A 184 10.67 21.38 14.45
C LYS A 184 9.35 20.90 13.83
N ALA A 185 9.27 19.62 13.47
CA ALA A 185 8.05 19.02 12.93
C ALA A 185 6.91 19.02 13.97
N ARG A 186 7.20 18.80 15.26
CA ARG A 186 6.21 18.90 16.35
C ARG A 186 5.70 20.32 16.50
N MET A 187 6.59 21.32 16.58
CA MET A 187 6.21 22.73 16.70
C MET A 187 5.34 23.17 15.52
N ALA A 188 5.72 22.76 14.31
CA ALA A 188 4.91 22.98 13.12
C ALA A 188 3.56 22.26 13.21
N LEU A 189 3.49 21.01 13.67
CA LEU A 189 2.21 20.31 13.78
C LEU A 189 1.29 20.96 14.83
N LEU A 190 1.81 21.26 16.02
CA LEU A 190 1.05 21.82 17.14
C LEU A 190 0.52 23.22 16.86
N SER A 191 1.29 24.08 16.18
CA SER A 191 0.84 25.43 15.78
C SER A 191 -0.33 25.41 14.79
N ASN A 192 -0.61 24.26 14.18
CA ASN A 192 -1.59 24.12 13.10
C ASN A 192 -2.78 23.23 13.48
N ILE A 193 -2.97 23.01 14.78
CA ILE A 193 -4.12 22.34 15.35
C ILE A 193 -5.37 23.21 15.15
N ARG A 194 -6.36 22.69 14.42
CA ARG A 194 -7.67 23.34 14.21
C ARG A 194 -8.79 22.35 13.87
N SER A 195 -10.03 22.65 14.25
CA SER A 195 -11.20 21.84 13.91
C SER A 195 -11.22 21.43 12.43
N SER A 196 -11.73 20.23 12.12
CA SER A 196 -11.93 19.81 10.73
C SER A 196 -13.02 20.58 9.99
N GLY A 197 -13.79 21.41 10.70
CA GLY A 197 -14.97 22.08 10.17
C GLY A 197 -16.25 21.23 10.27
N ASP A 198 -16.14 19.95 10.64
CA ASP A 198 -17.26 19.06 10.91
C ASP A 198 -17.25 18.64 12.39
N VAL A 199 -18.21 19.19 13.15
CA VAL A 199 -18.34 18.95 14.59
C VAL A 199 -18.63 17.47 14.88
N GLY A 200 -19.41 16.79 14.04
CA GLY A 200 -19.72 15.38 14.21
C GLY A 200 -18.49 14.50 13.98
N LEU A 201 -17.68 14.85 12.99
CA LEU A 201 -16.41 14.19 12.72
C LEU A 201 -15.43 14.39 13.87
N ASP A 202 -15.21 15.63 14.29
CA ASP A 202 -14.28 15.98 15.38
C ASP A 202 -14.67 15.28 16.69
N HIS A 203 -15.96 15.30 17.02
CA HIS A 203 -16.49 14.61 18.20
C HIS A 203 -16.28 13.10 18.10
N GLY A 204 -16.57 12.49 16.95
CA GLY A 204 -16.38 11.05 16.74
C GLY A 204 -14.92 10.61 16.88
N VAL A 205 -13.97 11.42 16.40
CA VAL A 205 -12.53 11.15 16.57
C VAL A 205 -12.11 11.28 18.03
N TYR A 206 -12.58 12.34 18.71
CA TYR A 206 -12.29 12.57 20.12
C TYR A 206 -12.82 11.42 20.99
N GLU A 207 -14.07 11.01 20.81
CA GLU A 207 -14.66 9.89 21.53
C GLU A 207 -13.94 8.57 21.27
N ALA A 208 -13.59 8.29 20.01
CA ALA A 208 -12.83 7.08 19.68
C ALA A 208 -11.46 7.09 20.38
N THR A 209 -10.78 8.24 20.40
CA THR A 209 -9.48 8.41 21.06
C THR A 209 -9.59 8.26 22.57
N ARG A 210 -10.63 8.83 23.20
CA ARG A 210 -10.94 8.60 24.63
C ARG A 210 -11.20 7.13 24.94
N SER A 211 -12.00 6.44 24.12
CA SER A 211 -12.23 5.00 24.27
C SER A 211 -10.92 4.20 24.17
N GLU A 212 -9.98 4.60 23.30
CA GLU A 212 -8.66 3.99 23.22
C GLU A 212 -7.80 4.28 24.46
N CYS A 213 -7.88 5.48 25.05
CA CYS A 213 -7.26 5.80 26.35
C CYS A 213 -7.86 4.95 27.48
N ASP A 214 -9.18 4.81 27.54
CA ASP A 214 -9.88 4.01 28.56
C ASP A 214 -9.51 2.52 28.46
N LYS A 215 -9.27 2.03 27.25
CA LYS A 215 -8.74 0.68 26.98
C LYS A 215 -7.23 0.57 27.25
N GLY A 216 -6.59 1.68 27.57
CA GLY A 216 -5.15 1.78 27.81
C GLY A 216 -4.31 1.62 26.55
N PHE A 217 -4.86 1.78 25.34
CA PHE A 217 -4.08 1.73 24.09
C PHE A 217 -3.26 2.99 23.87
N LEU A 218 -3.77 4.12 24.38
CA LEU A 218 -3.12 5.41 24.38
C LEU A 218 -3.00 5.91 25.82
N VAL A 219 -2.10 6.85 26.06
CA VAL A 219 -2.04 7.61 27.31
C VAL A 219 -2.06 9.08 26.93
N GLY A 220 -2.89 9.84 27.62
CA GLY A 220 -2.98 11.27 27.43
C GLY A 220 -4.04 11.88 28.34
N PRO A 221 -4.14 13.22 28.36
CA PRO A 221 -3.32 14.15 27.59
C PRO A 221 -1.84 14.12 28.04
N VAL A 222 -0.92 14.26 27.07
CA VAL A 222 0.52 14.38 27.33
C VAL A 222 0.91 15.83 27.10
N ASP A 223 1.66 16.40 28.04
CA ASP A 223 2.23 17.73 27.88
C ASP A 223 3.26 17.72 26.74
N PRO A 224 3.08 18.53 25.67
CA PRO A 224 4.03 18.62 24.58
C PRO A 224 5.45 18.98 25.02
N ASP A 225 5.60 19.79 26.06
CA ASP A 225 6.90 20.21 26.59
C ASP A 225 7.62 19.07 27.34
N GLY A 226 6.87 18.05 27.78
CA GLY A 226 7.39 16.84 28.42
C GLY A 226 7.80 15.73 27.46
N LEU A 227 7.71 15.95 26.13
CA LEU A 227 8.05 14.93 25.14
C LEU A 227 9.57 14.71 25.06
N PRO A 228 10.03 13.44 25.00
CA PRO A 228 11.46 13.17 24.92
C PRO A 228 12.05 13.66 23.60
N GLU A 229 13.34 13.95 23.61
CA GLU A 229 14.09 14.29 22.40
C GLU A 229 13.90 13.22 21.31
N GLY A 230 13.73 13.66 20.06
CA GLY A 230 13.46 12.78 18.93
C GLY A 230 12.05 12.17 18.87
N ALA A 231 11.13 12.50 19.78
CA ALA A 231 9.74 12.03 19.71
C ALA A 231 9.00 12.63 18.50
N THR A 232 8.36 11.81 17.69
CA THR A 232 7.50 12.28 16.60
C THR A 232 6.07 12.47 17.08
N LEU A 233 5.34 13.41 16.45
CA LEU A 233 3.90 13.54 16.61
C LEU A 233 3.21 13.11 15.33
N THR A 234 2.16 12.29 15.48
CA THR A 234 1.34 11.83 14.37
C THR A 234 -0.05 12.38 14.54
N ARG A 235 -0.50 13.11 13.52
CA ARG A 235 -1.87 13.63 13.48
C ARG A 235 -2.83 12.51 13.18
N ARG A 236 -3.89 12.39 13.96
CA ARG A 236 -5.10 11.65 13.69
C ARG A 236 -6.15 12.49 12.99
N PHE A 237 -7.00 11.83 12.21
CA PHE A 237 -8.17 12.45 11.62
C PHE A 237 -9.30 11.44 11.47
N GLY A 238 -10.52 11.93 11.31
CA GLY A 238 -11.70 11.10 11.12
C GLY A 238 -11.98 10.83 9.66
N VAL A 239 -12.44 9.62 9.35
CA VAL A 239 -13.11 9.31 8.08
C VAL A 239 -14.51 8.79 8.40
N ALA A 240 -15.54 9.44 7.83
CA ALA A 240 -16.91 8.98 7.91
C ALA A 240 -17.09 7.73 7.02
N GLN A 241 -17.50 6.62 7.63
CA GLN A 241 -17.80 5.36 6.94
C GLN A 241 -19.18 4.87 7.35
N LYS A 242 -20.19 5.18 6.53
CA LYS A 242 -21.61 4.99 6.87
C LYS A 242 -21.90 5.66 8.22
N ASP A 243 -22.32 4.90 9.22
CA ASP A 243 -22.74 5.38 10.52
C ASP A 243 -21.59 5.46 11.55
N LYS A 244 -20.33 5.27 11.13
CA LYS A 244 -19.17 5.22 12.03
C LYS A 244 -18.08 6.19 11.59
N ILE A 245 -17.53 6.92 12.54
CA ILE A 245 -16.28 7.67 12.37
C ILE A 245 -15.10 6.75 12.68
N ARG A 246 -14.16 6.64 11.75
CA ARG A 246 -12.91 5.89 11.94
C ARG A 246 -11.76 6.86 12.18
N PRO A 247 -11.07 6.79 13.34
CA PRO A 247 -9.83 7.53 13.53
C PRO A 247 -8.72 6.92 12.67
N ILE A 248 -7.91 7.75 12.02
CA ILE A 248 -6.78 7.37 11.17
C ILE A 248 -5.56 8.18 11.60
N ASP A 249 -4.45 7.50 11.90
CA ASP A 249 -3.16 8.12 12.22
C ASP A 249 -2.35 8.38 10.92
N ASP A 250 -2.14 9.65 10.58
CA ASP A 250 -1.43 10.11 9.37
C ASP A 250 0.09 10.00 9.52
N TYR A 251 0.57 8.75 9.52
CA TYR A 251 2.01 8.45 9.56
C TYR A 251 2.78 8.90 8.31
N ARG A 252 2.07 9.33 7.26
CA ARG A 252 2.68 10.00 6.11
C ARG A 252 3.04 11.44 6.46
N ALA A 253 2.12 12.19 7.08
CA ALA A 253 2.38 13.57 7.49
C ALA A 253 3.51 13.68 8.53
N SER A 254 3.65 12.70 9.42
CA SER A 254 4.73 12.66 10.39
C SER A 254 6.05 12.08 9.87
N MET A 255 6.15 11.79 8.57
CA MET A 255 7.32 11.19 7.89
C MET A 255 7.77 9.82 8.43
N VAL A 256 7.02 9.21 9.35
CA VAL A 256 7.33 7.90 9.94
C VAL A 256 7.34 6.84 8.84
N ASN A 257 6.34 6.85 7.95
CA ASN A 257 6.29 5.94 6.81
C ASN A 257 7.53 6.05 5.90
N SER A 258 8.05 7.26 5.71
CA SER A 258 9.26 7.50 4.90
C SER A 258 10.53 6.94 5.55
N SER A 259 10.51 6.65 6.85
CA SER A 259 11.61 6.01 7.58
C SER A 259 11.57 4.49 7.63
N VAL A 260 10.57 3.87 6.99
CA VAL A 260 10.36 2.41 7.03
C VAL A 260 10.95 1.74 5.80
N THR A 261 11.75 0.71 6.01
CA THR A 261 12.17 -0.22 4.97
C THR A 261 11.31 -1.48 5.05
N GLN A 262 10.65 -1.84 3.95
CA GLN A 262 9.84 -3.03 3.82
C GLN A 262 10.55 -4.03 2.90
N ALA A 263 10.76 -5.26 3.35
CA ALA A 263 11.39 -6.32 2.54
C ALA A 263 10.36 -7.27 1.89
N GLU A 264 9.15 -7.34 2.42
CA GLU A 264 8.11 -8.28 1.99
C GLU A 264 6.78 -7.58 1.72
N ALA A 265 6.04 -8.04 0.70
CA ALA A 265 4.69 -7.56 0.42
C ALA A 265 3.63 -8.47 1.06
N VAL A 266 2.95 -7.95 2.08
CA VAL A 266 1.78 -8.62 2.65
C VAL A 266 0.66 -8.66 1.61
N SER A 267 0.28 -9.87 1.20
CA SER A 267 -0.93 -10.13 0.41
C SER A 267 -2.00 -10.70 1.32
N ILE A 268 -3.24 -10.24 1.13
CA ILE A 268 -4.41 -10.77 1.83
C ILE A 268 -5.20 -11.62 0.83
N HIS A 269 -5.69 -12.77 1.28
CA HIS A 269 -6.58 -13.59 0.46
C HIS A 269 -7.86 -12.82 0.13
N GLY A 270 -8.13 -12.66 -1.17
CA GLY A 270 -9.32 -12.01 -1.69
C GLY A 270 -10.43 -12.99 -2.05
N VAL A 271 -11.47 -12.48 -2.72
CA VAL A 271 -12.61 -13.28 -3.23
C VAL A 271 -12.13 -14.41 -4.15
N ASP A 272 -11.08 -14.17 -4.93
CA ASP A 272 -10.54 -15.16 -5.86
C ASP A 272 -10.00 -16.41 -5.13
N HIS A 273 -9.44 -16.25 -3.92
CA HIS A 273 -8.96 -17.39 -3.12
C HIS A 273 -10.15 -18.21 -2.59
N ILE A 274 -11.26 -17.54 -2.23
CA ILE A 274 -12.49 -18.21 -1.81
C ILE A 274 -13.07 -18.99 -2.99
N ALA A 275 -13.17 -18.36 -4.17
CA ALA A 275 -13.67 -19.01 -5.38
C ALA A 275 -12.79 -20.21 -5.79
N ALA A 276 -11.46 -20.06 -5.72
CA ALA A 276 -10.52 -21.15 -6.00
C ALA A 276 -10.67 -22.30 -5.00
N MET A 277 -10.88 -22.02 -3.71
CA MET A 277 -11.14 -23.03 -2.68
C MET A 277 -12.42 -23.81 -2.96
N CYS A 278 -13.52 -23.12 -3.32
CA CYS A 278 -14.78 -23.76 -3.68
C CYS A 278 -14.64 -24.62 -4.95
N ALA A 279 -14.01 -24.08 -5.99
CA ALA A 279 -13.77 -24.80 -7.23
C ALA A 279 -12.94 -26.07 -7.00
N GLU A 280 -11.88 -25.97 -6.19
CA GLU A 280 -11.05 -27.12 -5.85
C GLU A 280 -11.81 -28.17 -5.04
N TYR A 281 -12.59 -27.75 -4.05
CA TYR A 281 -13.42 -28.67 -3.28
C TYR A 281 -14.42 -29.43 -4.17
N LEU A 282 -15.09 -28.73 -5.09
CA LEU A 282 -16.00 -29.35 -6.06
C LEU A 282 -15.28 -30.30 -7.02
N ARG A 283 -14.07 -29.94 -7.48
CA ARG A 283 -13.23 -30.82 -8.32
C ARG A 283 -12.88 -32.11 -7.58
N CYS A 284 -12.40 -32.01 -6.33
CA CYS A 284 -12.09 -33.19 -5.52
C CYS A 284 -13.32 -34.06 -5.23
N SER A 285 -14.49 -33.42 -5.08
CA SER A 285 -15.75 -34.11 -4.78
C SER A 285 -16.44 -34.68 -6.03
N SER A 286 -16.03 -34.29 -7.24
CA SER A 286 -16.66 -34.72 -8.50
C SER A 286 -16.58 -36.23 -8.75
N ALA A 287 -15.64 -36.92 -8.09
CA ALA A 287 -15.54 -38.37 -8.10
C ALA A 287 -16.54 -39.07 -7.15
N GLN A 288 -17.26 -38.33 -6.31
CA GLN A 288 -18.24 -38.86 -5.36
C GLN A 288 -19.65 -38.76 -5.95
N THR A 289 -20.45 -39.81 -5.75
CA THR A 289 -21.83 -39.91 -6.27
C THR A 289 -22.85 -39.11 -5.46
N SER A 290 -22.43 -38.48 -4.36
CA SER A 290 -23.31 -37.80 -3.40
C SER A 290 -23.32 -36.29 -3.66
N GLN A 291 -24.50 -35.67 -3.52
CA GLN A 291 -24.65 -34.23 -3.65
C GLN A 291 -23.89 -33.53 -2.51
N VAL A 292 -22.97 -32.63 -2.87
CA VAL A 292 -22.21 -31.84 -1.90
C VAL A 292 -23.05 -30.66 -1.42
N GLU A 293 -23.36 -30.62 -0.12
CA GLU A 293 -23.93 -29.44 0.52
C GLU A 293 -22.81 -28.53 1.04
N LEU A 294 -22.57 -27.41 0.35
CA LEU A 294 -21.57 -26.44 0.78
C LEU A 294 -22.19 -25.47 1.79
N VAL A 295 -21.71 -25.54 3.03
CA VAL A 295 -22.01 -24.54 4.07
C VAL A 295 -20.79 -23.67 4.32
N ALA A 296 -20.99 -22.35 4.39
CA ALA A 296 -19.94 -21.40 4.68
C ALA A 296 -20.22 -20.71 6.02
N LYS A 297 -19.15 -20.47 6.79
CA LYS A 297 -19.19 -19.65 8.00
C LYS A 297 -18.07 -18.63 7.97
N CYS A 298 -18.42 -17.35 8.02
CA CYS A 298 -17.46 -16.29 8.23
C CYS A 298 -17.23 -16.12 9.75
N TRP A 299 -15.98 -16.22 10.17
CA TRP A 299 -15.58 -15.84 11.52
C TRP A 299 -15.17 -14.39 11.50
N ASP A 300 -16.09 -13.50 11.89
CA ASP A 300 -15.71 -12.12 12.19
C ASP A 300 -15.01 -12.13 13.54
N LEU A 301 -13.68 -12.01 13.53
CA LEU A 301 -12.92 -11.84 14.76
C LEU A 301 -13.25 -10.44 15.29
N ALA A 302 -13.90 -10.38 16.45
CA ALA A 302 -14.19 -9.12 17.13
C ALA A 302 -12.89 -8.32 17.28
N SER A 303 -12.72 -7.28 16.45
CA SER A 303 -11.46 -6.55 16.24
C SER A 303 -10.38 -7.40 15.56
N ALA A 304 -10.41 -7.49 14.23
CA ALA A 304 -9.42 -8.19 13.40
C ALA A 304 -7.96 -7.74 13.62
N TYR A 305 -7.76 -6.56 14.22
CA TYR A 305 -6.45 -6.05 14.63
C TYR A 305 -6.06 -6.65 15.98
N LYS A 306 -5.30 -7.75 15.94
CA LYS A 306 -4.65 -8.29 17.15
C LYS A 306 -3.70 -7.23 17.72
N GLN A 307 -3.82 -6.97 19.01
CA GLN A 307 -2.94 -6.05 19.72
C GLN A 307 -1.52 -6.61 19.72
N ALA A 308 -0.64 -5.97 18.96
CA ALA A 308 0.80 -6.20 18.96
C ALA A 308 1.49 -5.07 19.72
N LEU A 309 2.54 -5.41 20.45
CA LEU A 309 3.35 -4.45 21.19
C LEU A 309 4.19 -3.61 20.24
N ILE A 310 4.49 -2.37 20.62
CA ILE A 310 5.57 -1.58 20.01
C ILE A 310 6.85 -1.88 20.80
N SER A 311 7.99 -1.95 20.12
CA SER A 311 9.32 -2.23 20.69
C SER A 311 9.60 -1.38 21.95
N GLN A 312 9.35 -0.08 21.85
CA GLN A 312 9.32 0.87 22.94
C GLN A 312 7.88 1.26 23.23
N ASN A 313 7.33 0.76 24.35
CA ASN A 313 6.01 1.14 24.86
C ASN A 313 5.99 2.58 25.40
N ARG A 314 6.53 3.54 24.65
CA ARG A 314 6.30 4.96 24.93
C ARG A 314 4.89 5.30 24.40
N PRO A 315 4.02 5.92 25.20
CA PRO A 315 2.73 6.36 24.72
C PRO A 315 2.86 7.23 23.48
N ARG A 316 1.99 7.00 22.50
CA ARG A 316 1.89 7.83 21.30
C ARG A 316 0.90 8.96 21.57
N LEU A 317 1.31 10.20 21.34
CA LEU A 317 0.39 11.33 21.31
C LEU A 317 -0.25 11.39 19.92
N VAL A 318 -1.56 11.57 19.91
CA VAL A 318 -2.39 11.47 18.72
C VAL A 318 -3.36 12.65 18.69
N ASP A 319 -3.28 13.48 17.64
CA ASP A 319 -3.92 14.81 17.56
C ASP A 319 -4.93 14.93 16.41
N THR A 320 -6.11 15.54 16.52
CA THR A 320 -7.30 15.15 15.72
C THR A 320 -7.72 16.00 14.47
N ASN A 321 -6.89 16.87 13.88
CA ASN A 321 -7.43 18.11 13.25
C ASN A 321 -7.09 18.46 11.77
N PHE A 322 -8.06 18.76 10.86
CA PHE A 322 -7.98 18.76 9.35
C PHE A 322 -7.59 20.04 8.55
N PHE A 323 -7.63 19.91 7.21
CA PHE A 323 -6.71 20.35 6.13
C PHE A 323 -6.97 21.71 5.45
N GLU A 324 -5.90 22.34 4.98
CA GLU A 324 -5.95 23.35 3.91
C GLU A 324 -4.74 23.18 2.99
N TRP A 325 -4.94 23.28 1.67
CA TRP A 325 -3.87 23.20 0.67
C TRP A 325 -3.69 24.55 -0.02
N VAL A 326 -2.46 24.85 -0.40
CA VAL A 326 -2.08 26.06 -1.14
C VAL A 326 -1.12 25.69 -2.26
N HIS A 327 -1.30 26.31 -3.41
CA HIS A 327 -0.50 26.07 -4.61
C HIS A 327 0.50 27.21 -4.80
N LEU A 328 1.79 26.93 -4.82
CA LEU A 328 2.84 27.90 -5.12
C LEU A 328 3.35 27.67 -6.53
N TYR A 329 3.04 28.59 -7.43
CA TYR A 329 3.60 28.63 -8.78
C TYR A 329 4.85 29.48 -8.74
N VAL A 330 5.95 29.01 -9.30
CA VAL A 330 7.19 29.79 -9.41
C VAL A 330 7.75 29.69 -10.81
N ASP A 331 8.44 30.75 -11.21
CA ASP A 331 9.12 30.86 -12.50
C ASP A 331 10.36 31.75 -12.33
N ALA A 332 11.33 31.60 -13.21
CA ALA A 332 12.51 32.43 -13.25
C ALA A 332 12.89 32.79 -14.68
N SER A 333 13.63 33.88 -14.84
CA SER A 333 14.16 34.32 -16.12
C SER A 333 15.65 34.61 -16.01
N TYR A 334 16.37 34.26 -17.07
CA TYR A 334 17.80 34.54 -17.20
C TYR A 334 18.08 35.12 -18.59
N ASP A 335 18.49 36.39 -18.62
CA ASP A 335 18.97 37.07 -19.83
C ASP A 335 20.45 37.48 -19.64
N PRO A 336 21.41 36.80 -20.29
CA PRO A 336 22.83 37.11 -20.15
C PRO A 336 23.14 38.55 -20.59
N GLY A 337 23.52 39.40 -19.64
CA GLY A 337 23.94 40.78 -19.90
C GLY A 337 22.84 41.84 -19.81
N ASN A 338 21.63 41.46 -19.40
CA ASN A 338 20.50 42.38 -19.24
C ASN A 338 19.84 42.23 -17.86
N HIS A 339 18.83 41.37 -17.73
CA HIS A 339 18.04 41.22 -16.51
C HIS A 339 17.76 39.74 -16.19
N SER A 340 17.96 39.34 -14.93
CA SER A 340 17.53 38.03 -14.42
C SER A 340 16.52 38.26 -13.30
N GLY A 341 15.47 37.47 -13.24
CA GLY A 341 14.37 37.67 -12.30
C GLY A 341 13.83 36.35 -11.77
N VAL A 342 13.19 36.42 -10.61
CA VAL A 342 12.45 35.31 -10.00
C VAL A 342 11.06 35.78 -9.63
N GLY A 343 10.08 34.92 -9.81
CA GLY A 343 8.70 35.23 -9.49
C GLY A 343 7.95 34.03 -8.92
N GLY A 344 6.88 34.32 -8.20
CA GLY A 344 5.98 33.28 -7.76
C GLY A 344 4.66 33.79 -7.24
N MET A 345 3.65 32.93 -7.27
CA MET A 345 2.28 33.22 -6.88
C MET A 345 1.74 32.09 -6.02
N LEU A 346 1.14 32.44 -4.89
CA LEU A 346 0.46 31.51 -4.00
C LEU A 346 -1.05 31.61 -4.23
N LEU A 347 -1.66 30.46 -4.53
CA LEU A 347 -3.11 30.31 -4.72
C LEU A 347 -3.71 29.45 -3.61
N ASP A 348 -4.96 29.70 -3.26
CA ASP A 348 -5.74 28.78 -2.44
C ASP A 348 -6.20 27.54 -3.24
N GLN A 349 -6.90 26.64 -2.56
CA GLN A 349 -7.49 25.43 -3.15
C GLN A 349 -8.59 25.71 -4.20
N SER A 350 -9.11 26.93 -4.26
CA SER A 350 -10.11 27.37 -5.25
C SER A 350 -9.49 28.15 -6.42
N GLY A 351 -8.16 28.33 -6.41
CA GLY A 351 -7.43 29.05 -7.44
C GLY A 351 -7.38 30.58 -7.25
N ASN A 352 -7.80 31.09 -6.09
CA ASN A 352 -7.71 32.53 -5.82
C ASN A 352 -6.29 32.93 -5.45
N CYS A 353 -5.78 34.01 -6.04
CA CYS A 353 -4.47 34.55 -5.71
C CYS A 353 -4.48 35.15 -4.29
N LEU A 354 -3.63 34.60 -3.44
CA LEU A 354 -3.45 35.01 -2.06
C LEU A 354 -2.33 36.05 -1.93
N CYS A 355 -1.20 35.77 -2.58
CA CYS A 355 -0.04 36.66 -2.61
C CYS A 355 0.91 36.28 -3.75
N PHE A 356 1.75 37.22 -4.19
CA PHE A 356 2.75 37.01 -5.24
C PHE A 356 4.03 37.79 -4.94
N PHE A 357 5.13 37.39 -5.57
CA PHE A 357 6.39 38.14 -5.60
C PHE A 357 6.97 38.13 -7.02
N SER A 358 7.73 39.18 -7.34
CA SER A 358 8.48 39.29 -8.58
C SER A 358 9.65 40.21 -8.30
N GLU A 359 10.86 39.66 -8.29
CA GLU A 359 12.05 40.37 -7.84
C GLU A 359 13.21 40.18 -8.84
N PRO A 360 13.98 41.24 -9.11
CA PRO A 360 15.21 41.13 -9.89
C PRO A 360 16.28 40.38 -9.08
N VAL A 361 17.00 39.48 -9.74
CA VAL A 361 18.15 38.80 -9.16
C VAL A 361 19.40 39.65 -9.38
N PRO A 362 20.11 40.08 -8.31
CA PRO A 362 21.32 40.88 -8.45
C PRO A 362 22.41 40.18 -9.26
N SER A 363 23.09 40.92 -10.14
CA SER A 363 24.15 40.38 -11.01
C SER A 363 25.30 39.73 -10.22
N ASN A 364 25.65 40.28 -9.06
CA ASN A 364 26.67 39.70 -8.18
C ASN A 364 26.27 38.34 -7.58
N LEU A 365 24.98 38.03 -7.48
CA LEU A 365 24.48 36.72 -7.06
C LEU A 365 24.50 35.74 -8.23
N VAL A 366 24.08 36.19 -9.42
CA VAL A 366 24.18 35.45 -10.69
C VAL A 366 25.63 35.01 -10.95
N ASP A 367 26.60 35.90 -10.79
CA ASP A 367 28.02 35.61 -11.02
C ASP A 367 28.60 34.62 -9.99
N LYS A 368 28.02 34.53 -8.78
CA LYS A 368 28.47 33.60 -7.74
C LYS A 368 27.93 32.19 -7.90
N ILE A 369 26.73 32.05 -8.46
CA ILE A 369 26.07 30.74 -8.63
C ILE A 369 26.37 30.12 -10.00
N LYS A 370 26.82 30.92 -10.97
CA LYS A 370 27.21 30.46 -12.29
C LYS A 370 28.63 29.89 -12.30
N ALA A 371 28.78 28.61 -12.63
CA ALA A 371 30.11 28.03 -12.85
C ALA A 371 30.80 28.62 -14.11
N GLU A 372 32.13 28.61 -14.15
CA GLU A 372 32.93 29.24 -15.23
C GLU A 372 32.60 28.70 -16.63
N ASP A 373 32.15 27.44 -16.74
CA ASP A 373 31.81 26.74 -17.97
C ASP A 373 30.28 26.71 -18.27
N GLN A 374 29.46 27.26 -17.37
CA GLN A 374 28.02 27.16 -17.41
C GLN A 374 27.38 28.26 -18.28
N LYS A 375 26.63 27.86 -19.32
CA LYS A 375 26.01 28.78 -20.28
C LYS A 375 24.71 29.44 -19.77
N THR A 376 23.96 28.74 -18.93
CA THR A 376 22.69 29.20 -18.34
C THR A 376 22.60 28.79 -16.88
N ILE A 377 21.94 29.61 -16.07
CA ILE A 377 21.67 29.33 -14.65
C ILE A 377 20.16 29.24 -14.36
N ILE A 378 19.35 29.04 -15.40
CA ILE A 378 17.89 29.06 -15.28
C ILE A 378 17.38 28.03 -14.26
N PHE A 379 18.03 26.86 -14.22
CA PHE A 379 17.70 25.79 -13.27
C PHE A 379 17.94 26.19 -11.80
N GLU A 380 19.04 26.88 -11.52
CA GLU A 380 19.38 27.38 -10.20
C GLU A 380 18.46 28.53 -9.77
N LEU A 381 18.05 29.37 -10.72
CA LEU A 381 17.13 30.49 -10.47
C LEU A 381 15.70 30.00 -10.21
N GLU A 382 15.22 28.97 -10.92
CA GLU A 382 13.93 28.32 -10.63
C GLU A 382 13.94 27.68 -9.23
N GLY A 383 15.03 27.03 -8.84
CA GLY A 383 15.23 26.52 -7.46
C GLY A 383 15.27 27.63 -6.41
N LEU A 384 15.90 28.77 -6.72
CA LEU A 384 15.92 29.96 -5.88
C LEU A 384 14.51 30.57 -5.73
N ALA A 385 13.70 30.58 -6.80
CA ALA A 385 12.32 31.05 -6.77
C ALA A 385 11.44 30.19 -5.83
N VAL A 386 11.62 28.86 -5.82
CA VAL A 386 10.97 27.98 -4.83
C VAL A 386 11.37 28.35 -3.40
N ALA A 387 12.66 28.51 -3.14
CA ALA A 387 13.17 28.83 -1.81
C ALA A 387 12.66 30.19 -1.30
N ILE A 388 12.63 31.20 -2.16
CA ILE A 388 12.09 32.53 -1.86
C ILE A 388 10.59 32.44 -1.59
N GLY A 389 9.82 31.74 -2.42
CA GLY A 389 8.37 31.58 -2.21
C GLY A 389 8.04 30.91 -0.88
N ILE A 390 8.81 29.89 -0.47
CA ILE A 390 8.64 29.23 0.83
C ILE A 390 9.01 30.16 1.99
N ALA A 391 10.12 30.88 1.87
CA ALA A 391 10.60 31.77 2.93
C ALA A 391 9.70 32.99 3.12
N LEU A 392 9.33 33.65 2.03
CA LEU A 392 8.52 34.87 2.02
C LEU A 392 7.10 34.60 2.52
N PHE A 393 6.52 33.48 2.12
CA PHE A 393 5.16 33.10 2.53
C PHE A 393 5.14 32.23 3.77
N SER A 394 6.27 31.99 4.44
CA SER A 394 6.40 31.07 5.59
C SER A 394 5.33 31.26 6.67
N ASN A 395 5.02 32.52 7.03
CA ASN A 395 3.98 32.85 8.00
C ASN A 395 2.56 32.47 7.53
N PHE A 396 2.32 32.51 6.22
CA PHE A 396 1.04 32.15 5.60
C PHE A 396 0.95 30.64 5.29
N LEU A 397 2.08 30.03 4.95
CA LEU A 397 2.23 28.60 4.70
C LEU A 397 2.15 27.75 5.97
N LEU A 398 2.29 28.40 7.14
CA LEU A 398 2.15 27.76 8.44
C LEU A 398 0.80 27.01 8.50
N GLY A 399 0.86 25.68 8.52
CA GLY A 399 -0.33 24.81 8.68
C GLY A 399 -1.09 24.47 7.44
N LYS A 400 -0.56 24.86 6.29
CA LYS A 400 -1.13 24.54 4.99
C LYS A 400 -0.21 23.56 4.27
N ARG A 401 -0.82 22.67 3.48
CA ARG A 401 -0.09 21.74 2.63
C ARG A 401 0.28 22.47 1.34
N LEU A 402 1.57 22.69 1.13
CA LEU A 402 2.10 23.40 -0.02
C LEU A 402 2.33 22.45 -1.20
N ILE A 403 1.75 22.77 -2.35
CA ILE A 403 2.02 22.12 -3.63
C ILE A 403 2.77 23.12 -4.50
N VAL A 404 3.98 22.78 -4.95
CA VAL A 404 4.81 23.69 -5.74
C VAL A 404 4.77 23.31 -7.22
N PHE A 405 4.43 24.26 -8.07
CA PHE A 405 4.48 24.18 -9.52
C PHE A 405 5.69 24.97 -10.02
N THR A 406 6.62 24.28 -10.65
CA THR A 406 7.81 24.83 -11.34
C THR A 406 7.98 24.03 -12.62
N ASP A 407 8.55 24.60 -13.66
CA ASP A 407 8.92 23.94 -14.92
C ASP A 407 10.30 23.24 -14.86
N ASN A 408 11.01 23.40 -13.74
CA ASN A 408 12.30 22.78 -13.49
C ASN A 408 12.21 21.26 -13.24
N GLN A 409 12.54 20.45 -14.25
CA GLN A 409 12.49 19.00 -14.12
C GLN A 409 13.50 18.43 -13.10
N ALA A 410 14.60 19.12 -12.79
CA ALA A 410 15.59 18.64 -11.82
C ALA A 410 15.13 18.87 -10.37
N VAL A 411 14.49 20.03 -10.10
CA VAL A 411 13.81 20.34 -8.83
C VAL A 411 12.61 19.43 -8.66
N GLN A 412 11.82 19.17 -9.71
CA GLN A 412 10.75 18.17 -9.70
C GLN A 412 11.30 16.76 -9.42
N ALA A 413 12.40 16.33 -10.04
CA ALA A 413 12.96 15.00 -9.85
C ALA A 413 13.52 14.76 -8.43
N GLN A 414 14.05 15.79 -7.77
CA GLN A 414 14.42 15.73 -6.34
C GLN A 414 13.21 15.82 -5.39
N SER A 415 12.03 16.20 -5.88
CA SER A 415 10.79 16.37 -5.09
C SER A 415 9.64 15.43 -5.48
N ASN A 416 9.86 14.45 -6.37
CA ASN A 416 8.81 13.58 -6.92
C ASN A 416 8.98 12.09 -6.54
N PRO A 417 8.17 11.53 -5.65
CA PRO A 417 7.84 10.12 -5.65
C PRO A 417 6.80 9.91 -6.75
N ALA A 418 7.21 9.30 -7.86
CA ALA A 418 6.42 8.95 -9.04
C ALA A 418 4.93 8.59 -8.77
N ASP A 419 4.09 8.68 -9.82
CA ASP A 419 2.85 7.89 -9.99
C ASP A 419 1.47 8.60 -9.84
N ILE A 420 1.34 9.90 -10.19
CA ILE A 420 0.00 10.58 -10.20
C ILE A 420 -0.85 10.29 -11.45
N LEU A 421 -0.27 9.78 -12.55
CA LEU A 421 -1.01 9.49 -13.79
C LEU A 421 -1.94 8.26 -13.71
N SER A 422 -1.90 7.47 -12.62
CA SER A 422 -2.70 6.25 -12.47
C SER A 422 -4.08 6.46 -11.84
N ARG A 423 -4.46 7.70 -11.47
CA ARG A 423 -5.71 7.97 -10.71
C ARG A 423 -6.86 8.60 -11.49
N GLU A 424 -6.63 9.22 -12.65
CA GLU A 424 -7.72 9.87 -13.40
C GLU A 424 -8.56 8.91 -14.25
N VAL A 425 -8.02 7.74 -14.62
CA VAL A 425 -8.76 6.74 -15.43
C VAL A 425 -9.69 5.85 -14.58
N VAL A 426 -9.48 5.78 -13.26
CA VAL A 426 -10.25 4.90 -12.36
C VAL A 426 -11.57 5.53 -11.89
N MET A 427 -11.69 6.86 -11.95
CA MET A 427 -12.89 7.58 -11.48
C MET A 427 -14.02 7.68 -12.51
N SER A 428 -13.84 7.19 -13.74
CA SER A 428 -14.86 7.29 -14.81
C SER A 428 -15.89 6.16 -14.84
N HIS A 429 -15.90 5.21 -13.89
CA HIS A 429 -16.73 3.99 -13.98
C HIS A 429 -17.58 3.66 -12.73
N LEU A 430 -17.86 4.61 -11.83
CA LEU A 430 -18.68 4.35 -10.64
C LEU A 430 -20.13 4.84 -10.82
N GLY A 431 -20.94 3.99 -11.47
CA GLY A 431 -22.38 4.19 -11.60
C GLY A 431 -23.10 2.93 -12.05
N VAL A 432 -23.08 1.85 -11.24
CA VAL A 432 -23.93 0.67 -11.50
C VAL A 432 -24.53 0.17 -10.19
N ASP A 433 -25.87 0.14 -10.18
CA ASP A 433 -26.70 -0.34 -9.09
C ASP A 433 -26.63 -1.87 -8.95
N ARG A 434 -26.70 -2.38 -7.71
CA ARG A 434 -26.48 -3.79 -7.41
C ARG A 434 -27.79 -4.58 -7.42
N THR A 435 -27.87 -5.57 -8.32
CA THR A 435 -28.95 -6.57 -8.32
C THR A 435 -28.45 -7.91 -7.79
N LYS A 436 -29.34 -8.68 -7.15
CA LYS A 436 -29.05 -10.02 -6.62
C LYS A 436 -28.75 -10.99 -7.76
N VAL A 437 -27.58 -11.64 -7.72
CA VAL A 437 -27.12 -12.55 -8.78
C VAL A 437 -27.36 -14.00 -8.36
N ASP A 438 -28.10 -14.73 -9.19
CA ASP A 438 -28.26 -16.18 -9.09
C ASP A 438 -27.09 -16.87 -9.80
N LEU A 439 -26.15 -17.36 -9.00
CA LEU A 439 -24.90 -17.96 -9.47
C LEU A 439 -25.12 -19.29 -10.21
N ILE A 440 -26.25 -19.96 -10.00
CA ILE A 440 -26.60 -21.21 -10.71
C ILE A 440 -27.09 -20.88 -12.12
N ALA A 441 -27.87 -19.81 -12.28
CA ALA A 441 -28.31 -19.34 -13.60
C ALA A 441 -27.13 -18.88 -14.49
N MET A 442 -26.14 -18.19 -13.90
CA MET A 442 -24.92 -17.79 -14.62
C MET A 442 -24.07 -18.98 -15.06
N TRP A 443 -23.93 -20.01 -14.21
CA TRP A 443 -23.20 -21.23 -14.57
C TRP A 443 -23.83 -21.92 -15.78
N HIS A 444 -25.16 -21.99 -15.84
CA HIS A 444 -25.88 -22.57 -16.99
C HIS A 444 -25.70 -21.76 -18.28
N GLN A 445 -25.67 -20.42 -18.21
CA GLN A 445 -25.41 -19.55 -19.37
C GLN A 445 -24.00 -19.72 -19.96
N CYS A 446 -23.00 -20.00 -19.13
CA CYS A 446 -21.64 -20.26 -19.60
C CYS A 446 -21.48 -21.63 -20.28
N THR A 447 -22.45 -22.54 -20.12
CA THR A 447 -22.41 -23.91 -20.68
C THR A 447 -23.21 -24.09 -21.96
N THR A 448 -24.04 -23.13 -22.34
CA THR A 448 -24.78 -23.16 -23.62
C THR A 448 -23.90 -22.68 -24.78
N PRO A 449 -23.68 -23.48 -25.84
CA PRO A 449 -22.96 -23.02 -27.02
C PRO A 449 -23.77 -21.91 -27.71
N SER A 450 -23.18 -20.73 -27.85
CA SER A 450 -23.78 -19.62 -28.58
C SER A 450 -23.88 -19.97 -30.07
N HIS A 451 -25.09 -20.30 -30.53
CA HIS A 451 -25.39 -20.29 -31.96
C HIS A 451 -25.35 -18.84 -32.47
N VAL A 452 -24.36 -18.59 -33.33
CA VAL A 452 -24.34 -17.45 -34.24
C VAL A 452 -25.37 -17.74 -35.34
N GLY A 453 -26.32 -16.85 -35.56
CA GLY A 453 -27.15 -16.86 -36.76
C GLY A 453 -28.56 -16.31 -36.59
N GLU A 454 -28.81 -15.27 -37.39
CA GLU A 454 -30.10 -14.92 -38.03
C GLU A 454 -31.07 -13.93 -37.34
N GLU A 455 -31.14 -12.78 -38.02
CA GLU A 455 -32.33 -12.01 -38.40
C GLU A 455 -33.27 -11.50 -37.29
N ARG A 456 -33.24 -10.18 -37.09
CA ARG A 456 -34.40 -9.42 -36.62
C ARG A 456 -34.93 -8.59 -37.77
N ASP A 457 -35.86 -9.19 -38.51
CA ASP A 457 -36.93 -8.48 -39.20
C ASP A 457 -38.02 -8.07 -38.18
N GLY A 458 -38.65 -6.92 -38.40
CA GLY A 458 -40.07 -6.74 -38.13
C GLY A 458 -40.52 -6.11 -36.82
N CYS A 459 -40.98 -4.85 -36.92
CA CYS A 459 -42.03 -4.21 -36.12
C CYS A 459 -43.18 -5.14 -35.65
N ALA A 460 -43.74 -4.87 -34.47
CA ALA A 460 -45.08 -4.27 -34.30
C ALA A 460 -45.58 -4.38 -32.84
N ASP A 461 -46.28 -3.30 -32.45
CA ASP A 461 -47.18 -3.04 -31.31
C ASP A 461 -46.63 -2.94 -29.88
#